data_AF-A0A9W4XEC9-F1
#
_entry.id   AF-A0A9W4XEC9-F1
#
_cell.length_a   1.000
_cell.length_b   1.000
_cell.length_c   1.000
_cell.angle_alpha   90.00
_cell.angle_beta   90.00
_cell.angle_gamma   90.00
#
_symmetry.space_group_name_H-M   'P 1'
#
loop_
_entity.id
_entity.type
_entity.pdbx_description
1 polymer ?
#
loop_
_entity_poly.entity_id
_entity_poly.type
_entity_poly.pdbx_seq_one_letter_code
_entity_poly.pdbx_strand_id
1 'polypeptide(L)'
;MNFLSNAKSRINSSSVPKLAPTGKIIQGDLKTVIPYVQNDISITKAQLKQYENNDMYSKLINLIQKNQKQNKQHLDDKYINQKDSPKYQWALFELYKSELDEYSDLLDMFKNNYTHLLCDNNLLNYKLSKSAKSTSITSSTSMLKSRDSSVFSRDSSTSLKSFNVDIDDDAPDHLLDPISFELFVEPVITPSGITYEKKHLVSHLRNKGQFDPISKQSLNQKQLYPNLTIKDSVEAYKDQKIKEINAENYIDIC
;
A
#
# COMPACT_ATOMS: atom_id res chain seq x y z
N MET A 1 -30.82 -18.85 43.42
CA MET A 1 -30.77 -17.89 42.29
C MET A 1 -29.73 -18.38 41.31
N ASN A 2 -30.19 -18.84 40.14
CA ASN A 2 -29.35 -19.14 38.99
C ASN A 2 -28.75 -17.84 38.43
N PHE A 3 -27.55 -17.91 37.86
CA PHE A 3 -27.12 -17.32 36.59
C PHE A 3 -25.60 -17.14 36.57
N LEU A 4 -24.88 -18.21 36.25
CA LEU A 4 -23.56 -18.11 35.63
C LEU A 4 -23.50 -19.12 34.46
N SER A 5 -24.20 -18.75 33.39
CA SER A 5 -24.09 -19.41 32.09
C SER A 5 -22.95 -18.78 31.30
N ASN A 6 -21.93 -19.59 31.05
CA ASN A 6 -20.96 -19.56 29.95
C ASN A 6 -21.06 -18.41 28.92
N ALA A 7 -19.98 -17.64 28.80
CA ALA A 7 -19.62 -16.95 27.57
C ALA A 7 -18.14 -17.20 27.24
N LYS A 8 -17.79 -18.43 26.88
CA LYS A 8 -16.62 -18.65 26.02
C LYS A 8 -17.02 -18.16 24.63
N SER A 9 -16.56 -16.98 24.25
CA SER A 9 -16.68 -16.49 22.87
C SER A 9 -15.86 -17.39 21.95
N ARG A 10 -16.50 -18.45 21.48
CA ARG A 10 -15.99 -19.31 20.43
C ARG A 10 -15.97 -18.46 19.16
N ILE A 11 -14.82 -17.92 18.81
CA ILE A 11 -14.58 -17.27 17.51
C ILE A 11 -14.68 -18.37 16.45
N ASN A 12 -15.90 -18.63 16.00
CA ASN A 12 -16.18 -19.50 14.87
C ASN A 12 -16.15 -18.64 13.59
N SER A 13 -14.97 -18.11 13.23
CA SER A 13 -14.75 -17.60 11.88
C SER A 13 -14.30 -18.75 10.99
N SER A 14 -15.23 -19.66 10.67
CA SER A 14 -15.05 -20.69 9.64
C SER A 14 -15.18 -20.05 8.24
N SER A 15 -14.40 -19.00 7.97
CA SER A 15 -14.18 -18.55 6.60
C SER A 15 -12.82 -19.07 6.21
N VAL A 16 -12.78 -20.28 5.66
CA VAL A 16 -11.62 -20.74 4.87
C VAL A 16 -11.30 -19.61 3.88
N PRO A 17 -10.05 -19.11 3.83
CA PRO A 17 -9.68 -18.06 2.89
C PRO A 17 -10.07 -18.52 1.48
N LYS A 18 -10.96 -17.78 0.81
CA LYS A 18 -11.23 -18.04 -0.60
C LYS A 18 -9.98 -17.58 -1.36
N LEU A 19 -9.44 -18.48 -2.19
CA LEU A 19 -8.37 -18.13 -3.12
C LEU A 19 -8.79 -16.90 -3.93
N ALA A 20 -7.82 -16.03 -4.24
CA ALA A 20 -8.05 -14.89 -5.11
C ALA A 20 -8.75 -15.38 -6.39
N PRO A 21 -9.75 -14.64 -6.93
CA PRO A 21 -10.43 -15.05 -8.15
C PRO A 21 -9.38 -15.23 -9.25
N THR A 22 -9.10 -16.47 -9.62
CA THR A 22 -8.26 -16.77 -10.77
C THR A 22 -9.05 -16.38 -12.01
N GLY A 23 -8.40 -15.75 -12.98
CA GLY A 23 -9.01 -15.46 -14.28
C GLY A 23 -9.61 -16.72 -14.92
N LYS A 24 -10.36 -16.53 -16.01
CA LYS A 24 -10.89 -17.66 -16.76
C LYS A 24 -9.73 -18.54 -17.23
N ILE A 25 -9.67 -19.79 -16.75
CA ILE A 25 -8.68 -20.75 -17.20
C ILE A 25 -9.06 -21.15 -18.63
N ILE A 26 -8.13 -20.96 -19.56
CA ILE A 26 -8.31 -21.31 -20.96
C ILE A 26 -7.48 -22.55 -21.25
N GLN A 27 -8.13 -23.57 -21.81
CA GLN A 27 -7.51 -24.83 -22.20
C GLN A 27 -7.91 -25.13 -23.64
N GLY A 28 -6.98 -25.63 -24.44
CA GLY A 28 -7.21 -25.91 -25.85
C GLY A 28 -5.92 -26.07 -26.63
N ASP A 29 -6.03 -26.13 -27.96
CA ASP A 29 -4.86 -26.13 -28.84
C ASP A 29 -4.19 -24.74 -28.88
N LEU A 30 -2.96 -24.69 -29.42
CA LEU A 30 -2.19 -23.45 -29.49
C LEU A 30 -2.90 -22.38 -30.33
N LYS A 31 -3.63 -22.78 -31.36
CA LYS A 31 -4.43 -21.87 -32.20
C LYS A 31 -5.54 -21.18 -31.40
N THR A 32 -6.11 -21.88 -30.41
CA THR A 32 -7.12 -21.31 -29.51
C THR A 32 -6.50 -20.43 -28.43
N VAL A 33 -5.34 -20.80 -27.88
CA VAL A 33 -4.73 -20.09 -26.73
C VAL A 33 -3.99 -18.81 -27.14
N ILE A 34 -3.26 -18.82 -28.26
CA ILE A 34 -2.44 -17.69 -28.72
C ILE A 34 -3.22 -16.36 -28.80
N PRO A 35 -4.45 -16.30 -29.35
CA PRO A 35 -5.23 -15.06 -29.40
C PRO A 35 -5.51 -14.44 -28.03
N TYR A 36 -5.66 -15.24 -26.97
CA TYR A 36 -5.87 -14.73 -25.62
C TYR A 36 -4.60 -14.11 -25.05
N VAL A 37 -3.44 -14.74 -25.26
CA VAL A 37 -2.14 -14.18 -24.85
C VAL A 37 -1.90 -12.84 -25.56
N GLN A 38 -2.19 -12.76 -26.86
CA GLN A 38 -2.08 -11.51 -27.62
C GLN A 38 -3.03 -10.42 -27.11
N ASN A 39 -4.25 -10.80 -26.70
CA ASN A 39 -5.19 -9.89 -26.07
C ASN A 39 -4.65 -9.36 -24.73
N ASP A 40 -4.09 -10.23 -23.89
CA ASP A 40 -3.51 -9.84 -22.60
C ASP A 40 -2.28 -8.93 -22.78
N ILE A 41 -1.44 -9.20 -23.78
CA ILE A 41 -0.36 -8.29 -24.19
C ILE A 41 -0.94 -6.93 -24.58
N SER A 42 -2.01 -6.91 -25.37
CA SER A 42 -2.64 -5.67 -25.84
C SER A 42 -3.22 -4.84 -24.69
N ILE A 43 -3.87 -5.50 -23.73
CA ILE A 43 -4.39 -4.89 -22.50
C ILE A 43 -3.24 -4.31 -21.67
N THR A 44 -2.18 -5.09 -21.46
CA THR A 44 -1.01 -4.68 -20.65
C THR A 44 -0.31 -3.49 -21.29
N LYS A 45 -0.11 -3.50 -22.61
CA LYS A 45 0.39 -2.35 -23.38
C LYS A 45 -0.51 -1.12 -23.22
N ALA A 46 -1.83 -1.28 -23.28
CA ALA A 46 -2.75 -0.17 -23.08
C ALA A 46 -2.64 0.41 -21.66
N GLN A 47 -2.43 -0.41 -20.64
CA GLN A 47 -2.18 0.03 -19.27
C GLN A 47 -0.85 0.77 -19.14
N LEU A 48 0.20 0.34 -19.85
CA LEU A 48 1.50 1.03 -19.84
C LEU A 48 1.44 2.45 -20.42
N LYS A 49 0.49 2.73 -21.34
CA LYS A 49 0.33 4.06 -21.95
C LYS A 49 0.11 5.17 -20.93
N GLN A 50 -0.51 4.89 -19.78
CA GLN A 50 -0.75 5.90 -18.75
C GLN A 50 0.55 6.50 -18.18
N TYR A 51 1.69 5.82 -18.38
CA TYR A 51 3.01 6.21 -17.88
C TYR A 51 3.90 6.86 -18.95
N GLU A 52 3.42 7.00 -20.20
CA GLU A 52 4.21 7.52 -21.33
C GLU A 52 4.66 8.98 -21.18
N ASN A 53 4.00 9.76 -20.32
CA ASN A 53 4.39 11.13 -20.04
C ASN A 53 5.79 11.24 -19.39
N ASN A 54 6.32 10.13 -18.85
CA ASN A 54 7.68 10.06 -18.37
C ASN A 54 8.63 9.65 -19.51
N ASP A 55 9.60 10.52 -19.82
CA ASP A 55 10.58 10.31 -20.91
C ASP A 55 11.39 9.01 -20.77
N MET A 56 11.78 8.65 -19.54
CA MET A 56 12.51 7.39 -19.31
C MET A 56 11.61 6.17 -19.54
N TYR A 57 10.36 6.22 -19.07
CA TYR A 57 9.40 5.13 -19.24
C TYR A 57 9.03 4.92 -20.71
N SER A 58 8.78 5.99 -21.46
CA SER A 58 8.51 5.89 -22.90
C SER A 58 9.68 5.31 -23.68
N LYS A 59 10.93 5.72 -23.36
CA LYS A 59 12.15 5.12 -23.94
C LYS A 59 12.23 3.62 -23.67
N LEU A 60 11.97 3.19 -22.44
CA LEU A 60 12.02 1.78 -22.05
C LEU A 60 10.94 0.95 -22.78
N ILE A 61 9.70 1.46 -22.84
CA ILE A 61 8.62 0.84 -23.62
C ILE A 61 9.03 0.66 -25.08
N ASN A 62 9.60 1.70 -25.71
CA ASN A 62 10.02 1.66 -27.10
C ASN A 62 11.14 0.64 -27.36
N LEU A 63 12.09 0.51 -26.44
CA LEU A 63 13.16 -0.49 -26.55
C LEU A 63 12.61 -1.92 -26.53
N ILE A 64 11.70 -2.21 -25.59
CA ILE A 64 11.06 -3.53 -25.46
C ILE A 64 10.25 -3.85 -26.71
N GLN A 65 9.43 -2.90 -27.18
CA GLN A 65 8.65 -3.06 -28.41
C GLN A 65 9.54 -3.33 -29.64
N LYS A 66 10.67 -2.63 -29.74
CA LYS A 66 11.62 -2.82 -30.83
C LYS A 66 12.24 -4.22 -30.79
N ASN A 67 12.69 -4.67 -29.62
CA ASN A 67 13.27 -5.99 -29.42
C ASN A 67 12.27 -7.11 -29.79
N GLN A 68 11.01 -6.97 -29.34
CA GLN A 68 9.97 -7.96 -29.64
C GLN A 68 9.63 -8.02 -31.12
N LYS A 69 9.57 -6.87 -31.81
CA LYS A 69 9.38 -6.85 -33.26
C LYS A 69 10.49 -7.60 -33.98
N GLN A 70 11.75 -7.44 -33.53
CA GLN A 70 12.90 -8.17 -34.08
C GLN A 70 12.79 -9.68 -33.80
N ASN A 71 12.44 -10.07 -32.57
CA ASN A 71 12.30 -11.47 -32.20
C ASN A 71 11.19 -12.18 -33.00
N LYS A 72 10.05 -11.50 -33.20
CA LYS A 72 8.96 -12.02 -34.03
C LYS A 72 9.39 -12.20 -35.48
N GLN A 73 10.09 -11.22 -36.03
CA GLN A 73 10.60 -11.29 -37.40
C GLN A 73 11.60 -12.43 -37.56
N HIS A 74 12.55 -12.57 -36.64
CA HIS A 74 13.51 -13.68 -36.65
C HIS A 74 12.82 -15.05 -36.56
N LEU A 75 11.75 -15.17 -35.75
CA LEU A 75 10.94 -16.39 -35.70
C LEU A 75 10.23 -16.65 -37.04
N ASP A 76 9.64 -15.63 -37.65
CA ASP A 76 8.99 -15.75 -38.96
C ASP A 76 9.96 -16.20 -40.05
N ASP A 77 11.16 -15.62 -40.07
CA ASP A 77 12.20 -15.94 -41.04
C ASP A 77 12.72 -17.38 -40.85
N LYS A 78 12.91 -17.80 -39.59
CA LYS A 78 13.33 -19.18 -39.23
C LYS A 78 12.36 -20.25 -39.71
N TYR A 79 11.06 -19.96 -39.77
CA TYR A 79 9.99 -20.90 -40.16
C TYR A 79 9.28 -20.49 -41.46
N ILE A 80 9.94 -19.74 -42.35
CA ILE A 80 9.31 -19.14 -43.54
C ILE A 80 8.52 -20.15 -44.40
N ASN A 81 9.02 -21.38 -44.54
CA ASN A 81 8.39 -22.45 -45.33
C ASN A 81 7.49 -23.40 -44.50
N GLN A 82 7.30 -23.14 -43.21
CA GLN A 82 6.65 -24.05 -42.25
C GLN A 82 5.77 -23.31 -41.24
N LYS A 83 5.15 -22.18 -41.62
CA LYS A 83 4.34 -21.36 -40.71
C LYS A 83 3.09 -22.05 -40.16
N ASP A 84 2.60 -23.10 -40.81
CA ASP A 84 1.49 -23.90 -40.29
C ASP A 84 1.93 -25.07 -39.40
N SER A 85 3.24 -25.27 -39.25
CA SER A 85 3.79 -26.37 -38.46
C SER A 85 3.44 -26.24 -36.97
N PRO A 86 3.12 -27.35 -36.28
CA PRO A 86 3.00 -27.36 -34.82
C PRO A 86 4.26 -26.80 -34.11
N LYS A 87 5.45 -26.99 -34.70
CA LYS A 87 6.70 -26.44 -34.16
C LYS A 87 6.71 -24.91 -34.17
N TYR A 88 6.19 -24.28 -35.23
CA TYR A 88 6.08 -22.82 -35.30
C TYR A 88 5.04 -22.30 -34.32
N GLN A 89 3.88 -22.95 -34.23
CA GLN A 89 2.83 -22.53 -33.29
C GLN A 89 3.30 -22.59 -31.84
N TRP A 90 4.06 -23.62 -31.46
CA TRP A 90 4.64 -23.71 -30.12
C TRP A 90 5.66 -22.60 -29.86
N ALA A 91 6.59 -22.40 -30.80
CA ALA A 91 7.60 -21.34 -30.68
C ALA A 91 6.98 -19.94 -30.64
N LEU A 92 5.88 -19.73 -31.36
CA LEU A 92 5.12 -18.48 -31.34
C LEU A 92 4.42 -18.27 -30.00
N PHE A 93 3.82 -19.31 -29.44
CA PHE A 93 3.21 -19.25 -28.11
C PHE A 93 4.25 -18.92 -27.03
N GLU A 94 5.40 -19.60 -27.01
CA GLU A 94 6.48 -19.32 -26.05
C GLU A 94 7.01 -17.88 -26.19
N LEU A 95 7.15 -17.38 -27.42
CA LEU A 95 7.54 -16.00 -27.67
C LEU A 95 6.52 -15.01 -27.07
N TYR A 96 5.23 -15.21 -27.32
CA TYR A 96 4.18 -14.33 -26.78
C TYR A 96 4.02 -14.45 -25.27
N LYS A 97 4.20 -15.63 -24.71
CA LYS A 97 4.23 -15.82 -23.26
C LYS A 97 5.36 -14.99 -22.64
N SER A 98 6.58 -15.11 -23.17
CA SER A 98 7.71 -14.30 -22.73
C SER A 98 7.47 -12.79 -22.91
N GLU A 99 6.85 -12.38 -24.01
CA GLU A 99 6.49 -10.97 -24.25
C GLU A 99 5.48 -10.46 -23.19
N LEU A 100 4.49 -11.28 -22.84
CA LEU A 100 3.52 -10.94 -21.81
C LEU A 100 4.18 -10.79 -20.44
N ASP A 101 5.08 -11.73 -20.08
CA ASP A 101 5.83 -11.69 -18.83
C ASP A 101 6.66 -10.39 -18.74
N GLU A 102 7.40 -10.03 -19.79
CA GLU A 102 8.18 -8.79 -19.86
C GLU A 102 7.33 -7.52 -19.65
N TYR A 103 6.17 -7.44 -20.30
CA TYR A 103 5.28 -6.29 -20.13
C TYR A 103 4.61 -6.26 -18.76
N SER A 104 4.30 -7.43 -18.20
CA SER A 104 3.73 -7.52 -16.86
C SER A 104 4.72 -7.01 -15.82
N ASP A 105 5.97 -7.48 -15.87
CA ASP A 105 7.05 -7.04 -14.98
C ASP A 105 7.29 -5.53 -15.10
N LEU A 106 7.32 -5.01 -16.33
CA LEU A 106 7.48 -3.59 -16.58
C LEU A 106 6.32 -2.77 -15.99
N LEU A 107 5.09 -3.23 -16.18
CA LEU A 107 3.89 -2.57 -15.68
C LEU A 107 3.88 -2.54 -14.14
N ASP A 108 4.25 -3.65 -13.51
CA ASP A 108 4.31 -3.73 -12.05
C ASP A 108 5.40 -2.81 -11.50
N MET A 109 6.57 -2.76 -12.13
CA MET A 109 7.61 -1.79 -11.78
C MET A 109 7.12 -0.34 -11.91
N PHE A 110 6.42 0.01 -12.99
CA PHE A 110 5.90 1.37 -13.19
C PHE A 110 4.82 1.73 -12.17
N LYS A 111 3.89 0.82 -11.88
CA LYS A 111 2.86 1.00 -10.84
C LYS A 111 3.48 1.23 -9.47
N ASN A 112 4.49 0.43 -9.12
CA ASN A 112 5.18 0.54 -7.83
C ASN A 112 5.89 1.89 -7.69
N ASN A 113 6.67 2.27 -8.71
CA ASN A 113 7.38 3.56 -8.71
C ASN A 113 6.43 4.75 -8.64
N TYR A 114 5.33 4.70 -9.39
CA TYR A 114 4.32 5.74 -9.37
C TYR A 114 3.67 5.87 -7.98
N THR A 115 3.29 4.74 -7.38
CA THR A 115 2.66 4.74 -6.06
C THR A 115 3.60 5.26 -4.98
N HIS A 116 4.87 4.85 -5.02
CA HIS A 116 5.91 5.36 -4.11
C HIS A 116 6.03 6.88 -4.20
N LEU A 117 6.12 7.43 -5.42
CA LEU A 117 6.19 8.87 -5.65
C LEU A 117 4.97 9.61 -5.07
N LEU A 118 3.76 9.05 -5.17
CA LEU A 118 2.58 9.67 -4.58
C LEU A 118 2.65 9.71 -3.05
N CYS A 119 3.11 8.63 -2.41
CA CYS A 119 3.31 8.58 -0.96
C CYS A 119 4.36 9.61 -0.50
N ASP A 120 5.50 9.68 -1.18
CA ASP A 120 6.57 10.63 -0.86
C ASP A 120 6.09 12.08 -0.96
N ASN A 121 5.37 12.42 -2.02
CA ASN A 121 4.81 13.76 -2.19
C ASN A 121 3.78 14.10 -1.11
N ASN A 122 2.93 13.14 -0.72
CA ASN A 122 1.97 13.33 0.36
C ASN A 122 2.67 13.63 1.70
N LEU A 123 3.73 12.89 2.00
CA LEU A 123 4.56 13.10 3.18
C LEU A 123 5.29 14.45 3.15
N LEU A 124 5.88 14.82 2.02
CA LEU A 124 6.58 16.08 1.85
C LEU A 124 5.64 17.28 2.07
N ASN A 125 4.44 17.22 1.48
CA ASN A 125 3.42 18.26 1.64
C ASN A 125 3.01 18.42 3.12
N TYR A 126 2.87 17.32 3.85
CA TYR A 126 2.60 17.37 5.28
C TYR A 126 3.74 18.03 6.05
N LYS A 127 5.00 17.63 5.82
CA LYS A 127 6.17 18.19 6.51
C LYS A 127 6.29 19.70 6.28
N LEU A 128 6.07 20.15 5.04
CA LEU A 128 6.02 21.58 4.71
C LEU A 128 4.91 22.30 5.49
N SER A 129 3.72 21.70 5.60
CA SER A 129 2.61 22.28 6.35
C SER A 129 2.81 22.28 7.88
N LYS A 130 3.48 21.26 8.45
CA LYS A 130 3.82 21.18 9.89
C LYS A 130 4.84 22.27 10.24
N SER A 131 5.89 22.42 9.43
CA SER A 131 6.93 23.44 9.62
C SER A 131 6.38 24.88 9.55
N ALA A 132 5.47 25.17 8.62
CA ALA A 132 4.82 26.48 8.49
C ALA A 132 3.94 26.84 9.71
N LYS A 133 3.30 25.85 10.35
CA LYS A 133 2.52 26.04 11.58
C LYS A 133 3.42 26.33 12.78
N SER A 134 4.57 25.66 12.88
CA SER A 134 5.53 25.86 13.97
C SER A 134 6.28 27.20 13.89
N THR A 135 6.47 27.76 12.69
CA THR A 135 7.10 29.09 12.50
C THR A 135 6.17 30.28 12.74
N SER A 136 4.86 30.04 12.88
CA SER A 136 3.86 31.11 13.07
C SER A 136 3.66 31.55 14.54
N ILE A 137 4.47 31.08 15.49
CA ILE A 137 4.34 31.44 16.93
C ILE A 137 5.11 32.71 17.33
N THR A 138 5.96 33.29 16.47
CA THR A 138 6.65 34.56 16.78
C THR A 138 6.10 35.70 15.94
N SER A 139 5.01 36.33 16.41
CA SER A 139 4.73 37.79 16.35
C SER A 139 3.26 38.07 16.68
N SER A 140 2.92 38.21 17.96
CA SER A 140 1.97 39.22 18.48
C SER A 140 1.75 39.04 19.99
N THR A 141 2.18 40.05 20.74
CA THR A 141 2.08 40.18 22.19
C THR A 141 0.64 40.50 22.64
N SER A 142 0.24 39.94 23.78
CA SER A 142 -0.84 40.34 24.71
C SER A 142 -2.32 40.18 24.30
N MET A 143 -3.06 39.41 25.11
CA MET A 143 -4.34 39.82 25.73
C MET A 143 -4.74 38.81 26.82
N LEU A 144 -4.81 39.33 28.03
CA LEU A 144 -5.30 38.68 29.24
C LEU A 144 -6.75 38.22 29.06
N LYS A 145 -7.07 36.98 29.45
CA LYS A 145 -8.41 36.64 29.98
C LYS A 145 -8.29 35.83 31.26
N SER A 146 -8.68 36.50 32.32
CA SER A 146 -8.92 36.01 33.68
C SER A 146 -10.31 35.36 33.82
N ARG A 147 -10.48 34.66 34.97
CA ARG A 147 -11.71 34.08 35.58
C ARG A 147 -12.06 32.65 35.14
N ASP A 148 -12.51 31.74 36.01
CA ASP A 148 -12.48 31.59 37.47
C ASP A 148 -12.92 30.13 37.77
N SER A 149 -12.64 29.70 38.99
CA SER A 149 -12.91 28.42 39.66
C SER A 149 -14.30 27.77 39.52
N SER A 150 -14.36 26.42 39.54
CA SER A 150 -15.18 25.65 40.51
C SER A 150 -15.12 24.11 40.34
N VAL A 151 -14.87 23.45 41.48
CA VAL A 151 -15.46 22.18 41.94
C VAL A 151 -14.85 20.84 41.47
N PHE A 152 -13.95 20.38 42.34
CA PHE A 152 -13.70 19.02 42.78
C PHE A 152 -14.89 18.04 42.66
N SER A 153 -14.69 16.91 41.99
CA SER A 153 -15.31 15.63 42.36
C SER A 153 -14.29 14.52 42.12
N ARG A 154 -13.77 14.01 43.23
CA ARG A 154 -12.95 12.81 43.29
C ARG A 154 -13.85 11.62 42.95
N ASP A 155 -13.47 10.85 41.94
CA ASP A 155 -13.71 9.43 42.01
C ASP A 155 -12.41 8.68 41.65
N SER A 156 -12.08 7.73 42.50
CA SER A 156 -10.80 7.03 42.54
C SER A 156 -10.99 5.62 42.04
N SER A 157 -10.57 5.36 40.80
CA SER A 157 -10.27 4.00 40.34
C SER A 157 -9.11 4.03 39.34
N THR A 158 -7.91 3.75 39.87
CA THR A 158 -6.79 3.04 39.21
C THR A 158 -6.45 3.48 37.78
N SER A 159 -5.71 4.57 37.57
CA SER A 159 -4.24 4.66 37.62
C SER A 159 -3.49 3.63 36.76
N LEU A 160 -3.60 3.79 35.45
CA LEU A 160 -2.45 3.74 34.54
C LEU A 160 -2.52 4.99 33.67
N LYS A 161 -2.06 6.13 34.21
CA LYS A 161 -1.63 7.24 33.36
C LYS A 161 -0.33 6.76 32.72
N SER A 162 -0.44 6.16 31.55
CA SER A 162 0.70 5.88 30.69
C SER A 162 1.52 7.16 30.58
N PHE A 163 2.81 7.08 30.84
CA PHE A 163 3.77 8.14 30.53
C PHE A 163 3.65 8.40 29.02
N ASN A 164 2.88 9.42 28.63
CA ASN A 164 2.91 9.95 27.28
C ASN A 164 4.22 10.71 27.12
N VAL A 165 5.31 9.96 26.95
CA VAL A 165 6.46 10.51 26.23
C VAL A 165 6.00 10.67 24.79
N ASP A 166 6.38 11.78 24.15
CA ASP A 166 6.06 12.11 22.76
C ASP A 166 6.79 11.15 21.79
N ILE A 167 6.53 9.84 21.92
CA ILE A 167 7.09 8.75 21.11
C ILE A 167 6.76 8.96 19.62
N ASP A 168 5.72 9.73 19.34
CA ASP A 168 5.22 9.99 17.99
C ASP A 168 6.02 11.07 17.24
N ASP A 169 6.71 12.00 17.91
CA ASP A 169 7.36 13.13 17.22
C ASP A 169 8.66 12.75 16.48
N ASP A 170 9.35 11.70 16.95
CA ASP A 170 10.58 11.15 16.35
C ASP A 170 10.36 9.79 15.67
N ALA A 171 9.11 9.45 15.35
CA ALA A 171 8.77 8.21 14.68
C ALA A 171 9.27 8.21 13.21
N PRO A 172 9.89 7.10 12.74
CA PRO A 172 10.24 6.95 11.33
C PRO A 172 9.01 7.06 10.42
N ASP A 173 9.16 7.78 9.30
CA ASP A 173 8.04 8.09 8.39
C ASP A 173 7.27 6.85 7.89
N HIS A 174 7.96 5.74 7.68
CA HIS A 174 7.36 4.49 7.18
C HIS A 174 6.50 3.75 8.21
N LEU A 175 6.52 4.20 9.47
CA LEU A 175 5.68 3.71 10.57
C LEU A 175 4.45 4.61 10.81
N LEU A 176 4.30 5.68 10.03
CA LEU A 176 3.23 6.64 10.16
C LEU A 176 2.12 6.39 9.13
N ASP A 177 0.88 6.59 9.57
CA ASP A 177 -0.29 6.55 8.71
C ASP A 177 -0.30 7.75 7.74
N PRO A 178 -0.41 7.54 6.42
CA PRO A 178 -0.36 8.64 5.45
C PRO A 178 -1.52 9.65 5.54
N ILE A 179 -2.58 9.35 6.31
CA ILE A 179 -3.73 10.23 6.51
C ILE A 179 -3.56 11.08 7.78
N SER A 180 -3.28 10.43 8.92
CA SER A 180 -3.17 11.09 10.22
C SER A 180 -1.76 11.55 10.58
N PHE A 181 -0.75 10.95 9.97
CA PHE A 181 0.67 11.11 10.32
C PHE A 181 0.99 10.72 11.76
N GLU A 182 0.21 9.79 12.33
CA GLU A 182 0.42 9.16 13.63
C GLU A 182 0.94 7.72 13.45
N LEU A 183 1.59 7.15 14.48
CA LEU A 183 2.01 5.75 14.47
C LEU A 183 0.83 4.80 14.23
N PHE A 184 1.04 3.76 13.42
CA PHE A 184 0.01 2.74 13.22
C PHE A 184 -0.39 2.01 14.50
N VAL A 185 -1.66 1.64 14.60
CA VAL A 185 -2.21 0.76 15.65
C VAL A 185 -2.84 -0.49 15.01
N GLU A 186 -3.69 -0.29 14.01
CA GLU A 186 -4.28 -1.36 13.19
C GLU A 186 -3.95 -1.13 11.71
N PRO A 187 -2.69 -1.34 11.29
CA PRO A 187 -2.29 -1.11 9.90
C PRO A 187 -2.98 -2.10 8.96
N VAL A 188 -3.54 -1.58 7.87
CA VAL A 188 -4.12 -2.36 6.77
C VAL A 188 -3.51 -1.94 5.44
N ILE A 189 -3.22 -2.90 4.57
CA ILE A 189 -2.65 -2.68 3.24
C ILE A 189 -3.73 -2.77 2.16
N THR A 190 -3.68 -1.86 1.17
CA THR A 190 -4.55 -1.84 -0.01
C THR A 190 -3.94 -2.63 -1.18
N PRO A 191 -4.72 -3.00 -2.21
CA PRO A 191 -4.17 -3.62 -3.43
C PRO A 191 -3.15 -2.75 -4.17
N SER A 192 -3.14 -1.43 -3.94
CA SER A 192 -2.11 -0.53 -4.46
C SER A 192 -0.78 -0.64 -3.70
N GLY A 193 -0.72 -1.41 -2.61
CA GLY A 193 0.49 -1.59 -1.79
C GLY A 193 0.67 -0.53 -0.70
N ILE A 194 -0.28 0.38 -0.51
CA ILE A 194 -0.19 1.44 0.50
C ILE A 194 -0.78 0.95 1.83
N THR A 195 -0.09 1.21 2.92
CA THR A 195 -0.57 0.89 4.28
C THR A 195 -1.21 2.11 4.93
N TYR A 196 -2.36 1.91 5.55
CA TYR A 196 -3.13 2.94 6.26
C TYR A 196 -3.56 2.45 7.63
N GLU A 197 -3.89 3.40 8.50
CA GLU A 197 -4.60 3.10 9.73
C GLU A 197 -6.07 2.78 9.41
N LYS A 198 -6.54 1.61 9.85
CA LYS A 198 -7.85 1.06 9.48
C LYS A 198 -9.01 2.00 9.78
N LYS A 199 -9.01 2.65 10.95
CA LYS A 199 -10.08 3.61 11.33
C LYS A 199 -10.17 4.77 10.34
N HIS A 200 -9.04 5.29 9.87
CA HIS A 200 -8.97 6.44 8.97
C HIS A 200 -9.37 6.05 7.55
N LEU A 201 -8.87 4.91 7.05
CA LEU A 201 -9.21 4.44 5.72
C LEU A 201 -10.69 4.07 5.59
N VAL A 202 -11.27 3.37 6.58
CA VAL A 202 -12.72 3.04 6.56
C VAL A 202 -13.58 4.30 6.63
N SER A 203 -13.18 5.30 7.42
CA SER A 203 -13.86 6.61 7.44
C SER A 203 -13.79 7.30 6.08
N HIS A 204 -12.64 7.28 5.41
CA HIS A 204 -12.48 7.80 4.06
C HIS A 204 -13.43 7.11 3.07
N LEU A 205 -13.44 5.77 3.05
CA LEU A 205 -14.26 4.98 2.13
C LEU A 205 -15.77 5.26 2.30
N ARG A 206 -16.20 5.54 3.53
CA ARG A 206 -17.60 5.89 3.84
C ARG A 206 -17.95 7.31 3.46
N ASN A 207 -17.07 8.26 3.74
CA ASN A 207 -17.40 9.70 3.70
C ASN A 207 -16.99 10.39 2.40
N LYS A 208 -15.92 9.92 1.75
CA LYS A 208 -15.35 10.53 0.53
C LYS A 208 -15.58 9.70 -0.72
N GLY A 209 -15.65 8.37 -0.60
CA GLY A 209 -15.98 7.47 -1.71
C GLY A 209 -15.12 6.21 -1.74
N GLN A 210 -15.47 5.26 -2.61
CA GLN A 210 -14.82 3.96 -2.74
C GLN A 210 -13.55 4.02 -3.60
N PHE A 211 -12.58 4.82 -3.17
CA PHE A 211 -11.27 4.94 -3.83
C PHE A 211 -10.15 5.11 -2.79
N ASP A 212 -8.93 4.77 -3.20
CA ASP A 212 -7.73 4.88 -2.40
C ASP A 212 -7.36 6.37 -2.19
N PRO A 213 -7.09 6.83 -0.93
CA PRO A 213 -6.83 8.23 -0.64
C PRO A 213 -5.64 8.83 -1.41
N ILE A 214 -4.62 8.04 -1.72
CA ILE A 214 -3.39 8.50 -2.39
C ILE A 214 -3.42 8.11 -3.86
N SER A 215 -3.53 6.82 -4.17
CA SER A 215 -3.45 6.30 -5.55
C SER A 215 -4.68 6.62 -6.40
N LYS A 216 -5.81 7.00 -5.75
CA LYS A 216 -7.11 7.24 -6.35
C LYS A 216 -7.72 6.05 -7.10
N GLN A 217 -7.11 4.87 -6.98
CA GLN A 217 -7.64 3.65 -7.57
C GLN A 217 -8.93 3.24 -6.87
N SER A 218 -9.86 2.61 -7.59
CA SER A 218 -11.09 2.07 -6.98
C SER A 218 -10.76 1.10 -5.85
N LEU A 219 -11.37 1.30 -4.69
CA LEU A 219 -11.04 0.57 -3.47
C LEU A 219 -12.30 0.21 -2.69
N ASN A 220 -12.44 -1.07 -2.38
CA ASN A 220 -13.48 -1.59 -1.52
C ASN A 220 -12.91 -2.07 -0.18
N GLN A 221 -13.66 -1.89 0.90
CA GLN A 221 -13.27 -2.34 2.24
C GLN A 221 -12.93 -3.85 2.32
N LYS A 222 -13.53 -4.69 1.46
CA LYS A 222 -13.24 -6.13 1.41
C LYS A 222 -11.85 -6.47 0.86
N GLN A 223 -11.19 -5.52 0.22
CA GLN A 223 -9.85 -5.68 -0.35
C GLN A 223 -8.75 -5.27 0.65
N LEU A 224 -9.12 -4.87 1.87
CA LEU A 224 -8.17 -4.47 2.91
C LEU A 224 -7.68 -5.70 3.68
N TYR A 225 -6.36 -5.85 3.75
CA TYR A 225 -5.71 -6.92 4.48
C TYR A 225 -4.91 -6.35 5.66
N PRO A 226 -4.93 -6.98 6.85
CA PRO A 226 -4.05 -6.56 7.95
C PRO A 226 -2.58 -6.64 7.55
N ASN A 227 -1.80 -5.59 7.84
CA ASN A 227 -0.37 -5.58 7.61
C ASN A 227 0.38 -5.90 8.91
N LEU A 228 0.53 -7.18 9.19
CA LEU A 228 1.15 -7.65 10.44
C LEU A 228 2.61 -7.22 10.57
N THR A 229 3.36 -7.16 9.46
CA THR A 229 4.76 -6.74 9.46
C THR A 229 4.94 -5.29 9.93
N ILE A 230 4.07 -4.37 9.50
CA ILE A 230 4.10 -2.99 9.97
C ILE A 230 3.66 -2.90 11.43
N LYS A 231 2.67 -3.71 11.83
CA LYS A 231 2.23 -3.77 13.22
C LYS A 231 3.38 -4.18 14.16
N ASP A 232 4.06 -5.28 13.83
CA ASP A 232 5.19 -5.79 14.60
C ASP A 232 6.34 -4.77 14.62
N SER A 233 6.60 -4.07 13.51
CA SER A 233 7.61 -3.01 13.42
C SER A 233 7.30 -1.82 14.34
N VAL A 234 6.02 -1.41 14.43
CA VAL A 234 5.62 -0.33 15.35
C VAL A 234 5.73 -0.76 16.81
N GLU A 235 5.34 -1.99 17.13
CA GLU A 235 5.48 -2.54 18.49
C GLU A 235 6.96 -2.58 18.90
N ALA A 236 7.84 -3.08 18.02
CA ALA A 236 9.28 -3.08 18.26
C ALA A 236 9.85 -1.67 18.47
N TYR A 237 9.42 -0.69 17.66
CA TYR A 237 9.82 0.72 17.84
C TYR A 237 9.40 1.27 19.20
N LYS A 238 8.15 1.05 19.61
CA LYS A 238 7.62 1.49 20.91
C LYS A 238 8.39 0.87 22.07
N ASP A 239 8.65 -0.44 22.01
CA ASP A 239 9.41 -1.15 23.04
C ASP A 239 10.85 -0.63 23.15
N GLN A 240 11.49 -0.33 22.02
CA GLN A 240 12.81 0.27 22.00
C GLN A 240 12.80 1.66 22.65
N LYS A 241 11.85 2.52 22.28
CA LYS A 241 11.73 3.87 22.84
C LYS A 241 11.48 3.86 24.34
N ILE A 242 10.60 2.97 24.82
CA ILE A 242 10.34 2.81 26.26
C ILE A 242 11.60 2.39 27.02
N LYS A 243 12.43 1.50 26.43
CA LYS A 243 13.72 1.11 27.03
C LYS A 243 14.70 2.28 27.09
N GLU A 244 14.80 3.07 26.03
CA GLU A 244 15.64 4.28 25.97
C GLU A 244 15.25 5.26 27.09
N ILE A 245 13.96 5.59 27.20
CA ILE A 245 13.41 6.50 28.23
C ILE A 245 13.70 5.96 29.64
N ASN A 246 13.49 4.66 29.87
CA ASN A 246 13.73 4.05 31.18
C ASN A 246 15.22 4.03 31.55
N ALA A 247 16.11 3.91 30.56
CA ALA A 247 17.56 3.98 30.78
C ALA A 247 18.02 5.40 31.11
N GLU A 248 17.49 6.42 30.42
CA GLU A 248 17.78 7.84 30.70
C GLU A 248 17.32 8.25 32.10
N ASN A 249 16.10 7.84 32.50
CA ASN A 249 15.58 8.10 33.84
C ASN A 249 16.40 7.43 34.95
N TYR A 250 17.19 6.39 34.66
CA TYR A 250 18.04 5.72 35.64
C TYR A 250 19.39 6.43 35.85
N ILE A 251 19.82 7.25 34.88
CA ILE A 251 21.08 8.01 34.93
C ILE A 251 20.89 9.29 35.74
N ASP A 252 19.72 9.92 35.71
CA ASP A 252 19.41 11.16 36.45
C ASP A 252 19.18 10.97 37.97
N ILE A 253 19.23 9.73 38.47
CA ILE A 253 19.03 9.41 39.90
C ILE A 253 20.36 9.13 40.63
N CYS A 254 21.50 9.07 39.92
CA CYS A 254 22.84 8.86 40.49
C CYS A 254 23.65 10.17 40.56
#